data_AF-A0A383BTW6-F1
#
_entry.id   AF-A0A383BTW6-F1
#
_cell.length_a   1.000
_cell.length_b   1.000
_cell.length_c   1.000
_cell.angle_alpha   90.00
_cell.angle_beta   90.00
_cell.angle_gamma   90.00
#
_symmetry.space_group_name_H-M   'P 1'
#
loop_
_entity.id
_entity.type
_entity.pdbx_description
1 polymer ?
#
loop_
_entity_poly.entity_id
_entity_poly.type
_entity_poly.pdbx_seq_one_letter_code
_entity_poly.pdbx_strand_id
1 'polypeptide(L)'
;MKSTKLVNIESKNVLAKLMATENIHIEHKKVSTASFDVKNRRLVLPIWKDMTSTLYEGLIGHEVGHALYTPHEEWVEFCKDKANQSLKGYANILEDARIERKMKIKYPGMKKTFFGMYDALEQRDFFGSKGKSLEEYGFADRLNLDFKLGVLA
;
A
#
# COMPACT_ATOMS: atom_id res chain seq x y z
N MET A 1 -27.46 -4.58 13.68
CA MET A 1 -26.37 -3.75 13.10
C MET A 1 -25.15 -3.92 13.97
N LYS A 2 -24.01 -4.41 13.45
CA LYS A 2 -22.76 -4.45 14.23
C LYS A 2 -22.26 -3.01 14.38
N SER A 3 -22.07 -2.56 15.62
CA SER A 3 -21.45 -1.27 15.92
C SER A 3 -20.05 -1.24 15.30
N THR A 4 -19.84 -0.40 14.29
CA THR A 4 -18.51 -0.16 13.72
C THR A 4 -17.70 0.59 14.76
N LYS A 5 -16.82 -0.12 15.48
CA LYS A 5 -15.90 0.49 16.43
C LYS A 5 -15.05 1.52 15.69
N LEU A 6 -15.17 2.79 16.07
CA LEU A 6 -14.32 3.87 15.54
C LEU A 6 -12.83 3.50 15.74
N VAL A 7 -12.04 3.61 14.69
CA VAL A 7 -10.60 3.33 14.74
C VAL A 7 -9.92 4.36 15.65
N ASN A 8 -9.13 3.89 16.62
CA ASN A 8 -8.31 4.78 17.45
C ASN A 8 -7.08 5.24 16.64
N ILE A 9 -7.15 6.47 16.12
CA ILE A 9 -6.10 7.08 15.29
C ILE A 9 -4.76 7.17 16.02
N GLU A 10 -4.77 7.53 17.30
CA GLU A 10 -3.55 7.69 18.09
C GLU A 10 -2.79 6.36 18.22
N SER A 11 -3.51 5.27 18.48
CA SER A 11 -2.92 3.92 18.49
C SER A 11 -2.31 3.54 17.13
N LYS A 12 -2.93 3.97 16.02
CA LYS A 12 -2.39 3.73 14.66
C LYS A 12 -1.15 4.55 14.39
N ASN A 13 -1.07 5.78 14.89
CA ASN A 13 0.14 6.59 14.80
C ASN A 13 1.31 5.95 15.54
N VAL A 14 1.07 5.42 16.74
CA VAL A 14 2.10 4.70 17.50
C VAL A 14 2.55 3.45 16.75
N LEU A 15 1.61 2.66 16.22
CA LEU A 15 1.93 1.48 15.42
C LEU A 15 2.83 1.82 14.23
N ALA A 16 2.47 2.84 13.45
CA ALA A 16 3.25 3.24 12.28
C ALA A 16 4.69 3.63 12.64
N LYS A 17 4.88 4.41 13.71
CA LYS A 17 6.22 4.79 14.20
C LYS A 17 7.04 3.59 14.65
N LEU A 18 6.42 2.67 15.41
CA LEU A 18 7.09 1.44 15.86
C LEU A 18 7.48 0.55 14.67
N MET A 19 6.60 0.39 13.70
CA MET A 19 6.87 -0.43 12.52
C MET A 19 7.97 0.15 11.63
N ALA A 20 8.02 1.49 11.50
CA ALA A 20 9.03 2.19 10.71
C ALA A 20 10.42 2.12 11.34
N THR A 21 10.53 1.77 12.63
CA THR A 21 11.82 1.69 13.35
C THR A 21 12.63 2.98 13.32
N GLU A 22 11.97 4.10 13.05
CA GLU A 22 12.55 5.44 12.95
C GLU A 22 11.48 6.52 13.19
N ASN A 23 11.93 7.77 13.27
CA ASN A 23 11.01 8.90 13.37
C ASN A 23 10.41 9.23 12.00
N ILE A 24 9.08 9.14 11.91
CA ILE A 24 8.30 9.56 10.75
C ILE A 24 7.25 10.60 11.15
N HIS A 25 6.96 11.51 10.23
CA HIS A 25 5.81 12.41 10.34
C HIS A 25 4.56 11.72 9.79
N ILE A 26 3.44 11.79 10.49
CA ILE A 26 2.20 11.12 10.10
C ILE A 26 1.11 12.16 9.91
N GLU A 27 0.51 12.17 8.74
CA GLU A 27 -0.58 13.09 8.37
C GLU A 27 -1.83 12.31 7.99
N HIS A 28 -2.98 12.79 8.44
CA HIS A 28 -4.29 12.22 8.10
C HIS A 28 -5.00 13.22 7.19
N LYS A 29 -5.23 12.86 5.93
CA LYS A 29 -5.74 13.78 4.91
C LYS A 29 -6.91 13.19 4.13
N LYS A 30 -7.73 14.07 3.55
CA LYS A 30 -8.76 13.67 2.57
C LYS A 30 -8.11 13.42 1.21
N VAL A 31 -7.51 12.25 1.06
CA VAL A 31 -6.83 11.79 -0.17
C VAL A 31 -7.41 10.45 -0.63
N SER A 32 -7.22 10.13 -1.91
CA SER A 32 -7.75 8.90 -2.53
C SER A 32 -7.02 7.63 -2.08
N THR A 33 -5.77 7.73 -1.63
CA THR A 33 -4.96 6.59 -1.18
C THR A 33 -3.89 7.03 -0.17
N ALA A 34 -3.32 6.05 0.54
CA ALA A 34 -2.13 6.26 1.37
C ALA A 34 -0.88 6.50 0.50
N SER A 35 0.15 7.11 1.07
CA SER A 35 1.45 7.29 0.42
C SER A 35 2.57 7.54 1.44
N PHE A 36 3.80 7.15 1.09
CA PHE A 36 5.00 7.48 1.85
C PHE A 36 5.97 8.35 1.03
N ASP A 37 6.29 9.52 1.58
CA ASP A 37 7.34 10.41 1.08
C ASP A 37 8.69 9.96 1.68
N VAL A 38 9.41 9.13 0.94
CA VAL A 38 10.66 8.50 1.38
C VAL A 38 11.74 9.53 1.71
N LYS A 39 11.74 10.68 1.01
CA LYS A 39 12.71 11.76 1.22
C LYS A 39 12.46 12.51 2.52
N ASN A 40 11.21 12.90 2.76
CA ASN A 40 10.83 13.73 3.91
C ASN A 40 10.36 12.90 5.11
N ARG A 41 10.43 11.56 5.03
CA ARG A 41 9.99 10.61 6.06
C ARG A 41 8.55 10.86 6.52
N ARG A 42 7.66 11.09 5.55
CA ARG A 42 6.27 11.46 5.81
C ARG A 42 5.30 10.41 5.29
N LEU A 43 4.52 9.85 6.20
CA LEU A 43 3.40 8.95 5.94
C LEU A 43 2.10 9.76 5.85
N VAL A 44 1.39 9.65 4.73
CA VAL A 44 0.06 10.23 4.53
C VAL A 44 -0.96 9.10 4.51
N LEU A 45 -1.93 9.16 5.41
CA LEU A 45 -3.02 8.19 5.51
C LEU A 45 -4.36 8.83 5.14
N PRO A 46 -5.22 8.12 4.39
CA PRO A 46 -6.50 8.65 3.98
C PRO A 46 -7.53 8.63 5.12
N ILE A 47 -8.44 9.61 5.09
CA ILE A 47 -9.62 9.64 5.95
C ILE A 47 -10.83 9.14 5.13
N TRP A 48 -11.18 7.86 5.27
CA TRP A 48 -12.40 7.27 4.68
C TRP A 48 -13.48 7.01 5.74
N LYS A 49 -14.75 7.02 5.32
CA LYS A 49 -15.91 6.87 6.21
C LYS A 49 -15.96 5.50 6.91
N ASP A 50 -15.54 4.45 6.22
CA ASP A 50 -15.64 3.05 6.68
C ASP A 50 -14.25 2.40 6.79
N MET A 51 -13.33 3.06 7.49
CA MET A 51 -12.00 2.50 7.77
C MET A 51 -12.08 1.44 8.88
N THR A 52 -11.78 0.18 8.54
CA THR A 52 -11.59 -0.88 9.53
C THR A 52 -10.17 -0.85 10.09
N SER A 53 -9.94 -1.45 11.27
CA SER A 53 -8.59 -1.58 11.84
C SER A 53 -7.62 -2.27 10.88
N THR A 54 -8.05 -3.37 10.26
CA THR A 54 -7.24 -4.14 9.31
C THR A 54 -6.89 -3.34 8.06
N LEU A 55 -7.84 -2.60 7.49
CA LEU A 55 -7.58 -1.73 6.34
C LEU A 55 -6.55 -0.64 6.71
N TYR A 56 -6.71 -0.04 7.89
CA TYR A 56 -5.80 0.98 8.40
C TYR A 56 -4.37 0.46 8.61
N GLU A 57 -4.25 -0.69 9.28
CA GLU A 57 -2.98 -1.36 9.56
C GLU A 57 -2.30 -1.86 8.29
N GLY A 58 -3.08 -2.35 7.32
CA GLY A 58 -2.57 -2.77 6.02
C GLY A 58 -1.93 -1.61 5.27
N LEU A 59 -2.64 -0.47 5.18
CA LEU A 59 -2.10 0.73 4.52
C LEU A 59 -0.82 1.20 5.22
N ILE A 60 -0.81 1.25 6.56
CA ILE A 60 0.40 1.56 7.33
C ILE A 60 1.53 0.60 6.98
N GLY A 61 1.28 -0.71 7.01
CA GLY A 61 2.31 -1.71 6.75
C GLY A 61 2.85 -1.65 5.32
N HIS A 62 2.02 -1.30 4.34
CA HIS A 62 2.44 -1.10 2.95
C HIS A 62 3.35 0.13 2.85
N GLU A 63 2.88 1.29 3.31
CA GLU A 63 3.64 2.55 3.21
C GLU A 63 4.92 2.56 4.06
N VAL A 64 4.89 1.93 5.24
CA VAL A 64 6.10 1.70 6.05
C VAL A 64 7.06 0.73 5.35
N GLY A 65 6.56 -0.17 4.51
CA GLY A 65 7.40 -0.97 3.63
C GLY A 65 8.26 -0.12 2.71
N HIS A 66 7.70 0.94 2.11
CA HIS A 66 8.47 1.90 1.33
C HIS A 66 9.49 2.65 2.19
N ALA A 67 9.07 3.07 3.39
CA ALA A 67 9.95 3.74 4.34
C ALA A 67 11.24 2.91 4.60
N LEU A 68 11.08 1.62 4.86
CA LEU A 68 12.17 0.72 5.25
C LEU A 68 13.03 0.24 4.07
N TYR A 69 12.42 0.09 2.90
CA TYR A 69 13.02 -0.74 1.86
C TYR A 69 13.10 -0.11 0.49
N THR A 70 12.46 1.03 0.23
CA THR A 70 12.55 1.68 -1.08
C THR A 70 13.87 2.44 -1.20
N PRO A 71 14.73 2.08 -2.16
CA PRO A 71 15.99 2.77 -2.41
C PRO A 71 15.71 4.11 -3.10
N HIS A 72 15.62 5.19 -2.32
CA HIS A 72 15.13 6.48 -2.81
C HIS A 72 15.98 7.07 -3.94
N GLU A 73 17.29 7.03 -3.78
CA GLU A 73 18.23 7.62 -4.73
C GLU A 73 18.16 6.89 -6.08
N GLU A 74 18.22 5.57 -6.06
CA GLU A 74 18.12 4.72 -7.25
C GLU A 74 16.75 4.83 -7.90
N TRP A 75 15.67 4.91 -7.10
CA TRP A 75 14.31 5.13 -7.61
C TRP A 75 14.19 6.47 -8.33
N VAL A 76 14.76 7.54 -7.76
CA VAL A 76 14.76 8.88 -8.36
C VAL A 76 15.56 8.90 -9.64
N GLU A 77 16.75 8.29 -9.67
CA GLU A 77 17.58 8.18 -10.89
C GLU A 77 16.86 7.37 -11.97
N PHE A 78 16.28 6.22 -11.63
CA PHE A 78 15.45 5.43 -12.54
C PHE A 78 14.30 6.27 -13.13
N CYS A 79 13.67 7.11 -12.31
CA CYS A 79 12.55 7.94 -12.74
C CYS A 79 12.95 9.14 -13.60
N LYS A 80 14.19 9.64 -13.51
CA LYS A 80 14.69 10.75 -14.32
C LYS A 80 15.04 10.33 -15.74
N ASP A 81 15.45 9.08 -15.92
CA ASP A 81 15.79 8.55 -17.23
C ASP A 81 14.55 8.46 -18.13
N LYS A 82 14.60 9.16 -19.27
CA LYS A 82 13.53 9.16 -20.28
C LYS A 82 13.32 7.77 -20.89
N ALA A 83 14.38 6.96 -20.99
CA ALA A 83 14.27 5.60 -21.51
C ALA A 83 13.38 4.72 -20.62
N ASN A 84 13.29 5.04 -19.32
CA ASN A 84 12.51 4.28 -18.34
C ASN A 84 11.08 4.79 -18.19
N GLN A 85 10.67 5.85 -18.90
CA GLN A 85 9.36 6.48 -18.70
C GLN A 85 8.18 5.50 -18.89
N SER A 86 8.27 4.62 -19.89
CA SER A 86 7.26 3.56 -20.14
C SER A 86 7.33 2.40 -19.14
N LEU A 87 8.43 2.27 -18.40
CA LEU A 87 8.66 1.19 -17.43
C LEU A 87 8.24 1.55 -16.01
N LYS A 88 7.96 2.83 -15.72
CA LYS A 88 7.62 3.31 -14.38
C LYS A 88 6.46 2.57 -13.72
N GLY A 89 5.40 2.28 -14.48
CA GLY A 89 4.25 1.54 -13.97
C GLY A 89 4.64 0.12 -13.52
N TYR A 90 5.41 -0.59 -14.35
CA TYR A 90 5.92 -1.92 -14.01
C TYR A 90 6.86 -1.89 -12.82
N ALA A 91 7.80 -0.93 -12.79
CA ALA A 91 8.73 -0.77 -11.68
C ALA A 91 8.00 -0.51 -10.35
N ASN A 92 6.91 0.27 -10.36
CA ASN A 92 6.10 0.54 -9.18
C ASN A 92 5.42 -0.75 -8.68
N ILE A 93 4.77 -1.51 -9.58
CA ILE A 93 4.13 -2.78 -9.21
C ILE A 93 5.14 -3.76 -8.60
N LEU A 94 6.33 -3.87 -9.19
CA LEU A 94 7.38 -4.74 -8.69
C LEU A 94 7.95 -4.25 -7.35
N GLU A 95 8.04 -2.94 -7.16
CA GLU A 95 8.48 -2.34 -5.90
C GLU A 95 7.48 -2.63 -4.76
N ASP A 96 6.18 -2.44 -4.99
CA ASP A 96 5.11 -2.81 -4.07
C ASP A 96 5.18 -4.30 -3.70
N ALA A 97 5.32 -5.18 -4.70
CA ALA A 97 5.44 -6.61 -4.46
C ALA A 97 6.69 -6.95 -3.62
N ARG A 98 7.81 -6.28 -3.89
CA ARG A 98 9.08 -6.49 -3.19
C ARG A 98 9.03 -6.00 -1.75
N ILE A 99 8.52 -4.80 -1.49
CA ILE A 99 8.44 -4.22 -0.14
C ILE A 99 7.46 -5.02 0.72
N GLU A 100 6.32 -5.43 0.18
CA GLU A 100 5.37 -6.28 0.90
C GLU A 100 5.94 -7.65 1.25
N ARG A 101 6.67 -8.28 0.33
CA ARG A 101 7.36 -9.53 0.62
C ARG A 101 8.33 -9.37 1.79
N LYS A 102 9.12 -8.29 1.82
CA LYS A 102 10.02 -7.98 2.94
C LYS A 102 9.25 -7.68 4.24
N MET A 103 8.11 -7.00 4.16
CA MET A 103 7.24 -6.74 5.32
C MET A 103 6.63 -8.02 5.88
N LYS A 104 6.18 -8.95 5.03
CA LYS A 104 5.66 -10.28 5.42
C LYS A 104 6.74 -11.15 6.09
N ILE A 105 8.02 -10.92 5.80
CA ILE A 105 9.16 -11.58 6.47
C ILE A 105 9.46 -10.91 7.81
N LYS A 106 9.61 -9.59 7.85
CA LYS A 106 9.94 -8.83 9.07
C LYS A 106 8.81 -8.89 10.11
N TYR A 107 7.56 -8.83 9.67
CA TYR A 107 6.36 -8.84 10.49
C TYR A 107 5.39 -9.93 10.00
N PRO A 108 5.51 -11.18 10.50
CA PRO A 108 4.71 -12.31 10.00
C PRO A 108 3.19 -12.10 10.06
N GLY A 109 2.70 -11.30 11.01
CA GLY A 109 1.29 -10.92 11.11
C GLY A 109 0.74 -10.16 9.89
N MET A 110 1.62 -9.48 9.14
CA MET A 110 1.23 -8.71 7.96
C MET A 110 0.66 -9.56 6.83
N LYS A 111 0.91 -10.88 6.80
CA LYS A 111 0.31 -11.77 5.79
C LYS A 111 -1.22 -11.69 5.82
N LYS A 112 -1.81 -11.84 7.01
CA LYS A 112 -3.27 -11.76 7.20
C LYS A 112 -3.77 -10.32 7.03
N THR A 113 -3.01 -9.34 7.51
CA THR A 113 -3.39 -7.93 7.40
C THR A 113 -3.44 -7.46 5.95
N PHE A 114 -2.43 -7.78 5.13
CA PHE A 114 -2.44 -7.43 3.71
C PHE A 114 -3.56 -8.12 2.95
N PHE A 115 -3.80 -9.42 3.20
CA PHE A 115 -4.93 -10.11 2.59
C PHE A 115 -6.27 -9.41 2.92
N GLY A 116 -6.53 -9.13 4.20
CA GLY A 116 -7.76 -8.46 4.61
C GLY A 116 -7.88 -7.00 4.15
N MET A 117 -6.75 -6.31 3.99
CA MET A 117 -6.70 -4.97 3.39
C MET A 117 -7.11 -5.03 1.92
N TYR A 118 -6.53 -5.95 1.15
CA TYR A 118 -6.79 -6.05 -0.29
C TYR A 118 -8.21 -6.53 -0.60
N ASP A 119 -8.74 -7.50 0.14
CA ASP A 119 -10.16 -7.87 0.07
C ASP A 119 -11.08 -6.67 0.35
N ALA A 120 -10.76 -5.86 1.36
CA ALA A 120 -11.50 -4.64 1.65
C ALA A 120 -11.40 -3.59 0.53
N LEU A 121 -10.22 -3.42 -0.09
CA LEU A 121 -10.05 -2.50 -1.22
C LEU A 121 -10.83 -2.97 -2.46
N GLU A 122 -10.83 -4.27 -2.74
CA GLU A 122 -11.58 -4.85 -3.85
C GLU A 122 -13.09 -4.68 -3.70
N GLN A 123 -13.64 -4.90 -2.49
CA GLN A 123 -15.05 -4.65 -2.19
C GLN A 123 -15.47 -3.18 -2.39
N ARG A 124 -14.50 -2.25 -2.42
CA ARG A 124 -14.70 -0.82 -2.69
C ARG A 124 -14.46 -0.46 -4.16
N ASP A 125 -14.23 -1.43 -5.02
CA ASP A 125 -13.85 -1.24 -6.43
C ASP A 125 -12.60 -0.36 -6.59
N PHE A 126 -11.67 -0.45 -5.64
CA PHE A 126 -10.46 0.38 -5.65
C PHE A 126 -9.58 0.12 -6.88
N PHE A 127 -9.61 -1.11 -7.41
CA PHE A 127 -8.89 -1.51 -8.61
C PHE A 127 -9.71 -1.34 -9.91
N GLY A 128 -10.95 -0.84 -9.81
CA GLY A 128 -11.81 -0.62 -10.97
C GLY A 128 -12.13 -1.89 -11.76
N SER A 129 -12.24 -3.02 -11.05
CA SER A 129 -12.45 -4.41 -11.49
C SER A 129 -13.89 -4.83 -11.55
N LYS A 130 -14.78 -4.05 -10.95
CA LYS A 130 -16.20 -4.36 -10.97
C LYS A 130 -16.74 -4.40 -12.40
N GLY A 131 -17.18 -5.58 -12.81
CA GLY A 131 -17.82 -5.80 -14.11
C GLY A 131 -16.87 -5.88 -15.30
N LYS A 132 -15.54 -6.00 -15.07
CA LYS A 132 -14.55 -6.24 -16.11
C LYS A 132 -14.02 -7.67 -16.06
N SER A 133 -13.81 -8.28 -17.21
CA SER A 133 -13.05 -9.52 -17.33
C SER A 133 -11.54 -9.26 -17.27
N LEU A 134 -10.75 -10.28 -16.91
CA LEU A 134 -9.28 -10.14 -16.85
C LEU A 134 -8.70 -9.79 -18.22
N GLU A 135 -9.34 -10.24 -19.29
CA GLU A 135 -8.95 -10.03 -20.68
C GLU A 135 -9.09 -8.55 -21.11
N GLU A 136 -9.93 -7.77 -20.42
CA GLU A 136 -10.11 -6.34 -20.67
C GLU A 136 -8.97 -5.48 -20.11
N TYR A 137 -8.09 -6.06 -19.30
CA TYR A 137 -6.99 -5.36 -18.64
C TYR A 137 -5.68 -5.37 -19.42
N GLY A 138 -4.98 -4.25 -19.37
CA GLY A 138 -3.59 -4.17 -19.78
C GLY A 138 -2.71 -5.14 -18.96
N PHE A 139 -1.56 -5.52 -19.51
CA PHE A 139 -0.64 -6.44 -18.82
C PHE A 139 -0.20 -5.92 -17.44
N ALA A 140 0.09 -4.61 -17.33
CA ALA A 140 0.44 -3.98 -16.06
C ALA A 140 -0.67 -4.11 -15.01
N ASP A 141 -1.93 -3.88 -15.39
CA ASP A 141 -3.05 -3.97 -14.45
C ASP A 141 -3.28 -5.41 -13.99
N ARG A 142 -3.20 -6.39 -14.91
CA ARG A 142 -3.27 -7.81 -14.57
C ARG A 142 -2.15 -8.21 -13.60
N LEU A 143 -0.93 -7.74 -13.83
CA LEU A 143 0.21 -7.99 -12.95
C LEU A 143 -0.01 -7.38 -11.56
N ASN A 144 -0.53 -6.16 -11.49
CA ASN A 144 -0.86 -5.49 -10.23
C ASN A 144 -1.95 -6.25 -9.46
N LEU A 145 -3.01 -6.70 -10.14
CA LEU A 145 -4.07 -7.51 -9.55
C LEU A 145 -3.54 -8.85 -9.03
N ASP A 146 -2.64 -9.51 -9.78
CA ASP A 146 -2.01 -10.76 -9.35
C ASP A 146 -1.25 -10.58 -8.02
N PHE A 147 -0.38 -9.57 -7.93
CA PHE A 147 0.37 -9.33 -6.69
C PHE A 147 -0.49 -8.91 -5.49
N LYS A 148 -1.62 -8.22 -5.73
CA LYS A 148 -2.47 -7.65 -4.68
C LYS A 148 -3.57 -8.60 -4.21
N LEU A 149 -4.22 -9.29 -5.14
CA LEU A 149 -5.38 -10.15 -4.87
C LEU A 149 -5.06 -11.64 -5.00
N GLY A 150 -3.93 -12.02 -5.63
CA GLY A 150 -3.59 -13.42 -5.87
C GLY A 150 -4.49 -14.09 -6.91
N VAL A 151 -4.93 -13.34 -7.94
CA VAL A 151 -5.95 -13.78 -8.92
C VAL A 151 -5.50 -14.97 -9.79
N LEU A 152 -4.23 -15.39 -9.75
CA LEU A 152 -3.71 -16.52 -10.54
C LEU A 152 -3.40 -17.80 -9.74
N ALA A 153 -4.05 -18.04 -8.61
CA ALA A 153 -3.95 -19.32 -7.87
C ALA A 153 -5.21 -20.19 -8.00
#